data_AF-A0A078FMH8-F1
#
_entry.id   AF-A0A078FMH8-F1
#
_cell.length_a   1.000
_cell.length_b   1.000
_cell.length_c   1.000
_cell.angle_alpha   90.00
_cell.angle_beta   90.00
_cell.angle_gamma   90.00
#
_symmetry.space_group_name_H-M   'P 1'
#
loop_
_entity.id
_entity.type
_entity.pdbx_description
1 polymer ?
#
loop_
_entity_poly.entity_id
_entity_poly.type
_entity_poly.pdbx_seq_one_letter_code
_entity_poly.pdbx_strand_id
1 'polypeptide(L)'
;MSAIAQRDENNVPDHLLVLVHCIWASPSVWLYVEAEMKRRVGTRFLIYASSSNTSTKTFGGIDGAGKRLAEEVRQVVQKSKSLKKISFLAHSLGGLFARHAVAVLYSQANDDAVSKSGDSHILRGRIAGLEPINFITLATPHLGVRGRKQLPFLLGVPILEKLAAPIAPFFIGRTGTQLFLTDGKADKPPLLLRMASDCEDLKFLSALGAFPCRIVYANVSYDYMVGWRTSSIRRETELFKVHLLIRNGKTFTLRWGYWI
;
A
#
# COMPACT_ATOMS: atom_id res chain seq x y z
N MET A 1 -21.40 44.92 -13.39
CA MET A 1 -21.88 43.64 -12.86
C MET A 1 -21.02 42.55 -13.49
N SER A 2 -20.06 41.99 -12.76
CA SER A 2 -19.21 40.91 -13.31
C SER A 2 -19.94 39.58 -13.18
N ALA A 3 -19.95 38.82 -14.27
CA ALA A 3 -20.44 37.45 -14.26
C ALA A 3 -19.49 36.61 -13.40
N ILE A 4 -19.90 36.29 -12.18
CA ILE A 4 -19.31 35.20 -11.42
C ILE A 4 -19.63 33.94 -12.23
N ALA A 5 -18.62 33.39 -12.90
CA ALA A 5 -18.72 32.08 -13.52
C ALA A 5 -19.21 31.10 -12.44
N GLN A 6 -20.44 30.60 -12.60
CA GLN A 6 -20.93 29.44 -11.87
C GLN A 6 -19.90 28.33 -12.08
N ARG A 7 -19.09 28.06 -11.05
CA ARG A 7 -18.29 26.83 -11.03
C ARG A 7 -19.31 25.70 -11.02
N ASP A 8 -19.31 24.91 -12.08
CA ASP A 8 -20.12 23.69 -12.16
C ASP A 8 -19.82 22.81 -10.95
N GLU A 9 -20.74 22.79 -9.98
CA GLU A 9 -20.60 22.02 -8.74
C GLU A 9 -20.44 20.52 -9.02
N ASN A 10 -20.81 20.05 -10.21
CA ASN A 10 -20.62 18.66 -10.64
C ASN A 10 -19.15 18.29 -10.86
N ASN A 11 -18.25 19.26 -10.97
CA ASN A 11 -16.86 19.06 -11.39
C ASN A 11 -15.84 19.13 -10.23
N VAL A 12 -16.31 19.21 -8.97
CA VAL A 12 -15.43 19.22 -7.80
C VAL A 12 -15.05 17.78 -7.42
N PRO A 13 -13.75 17.45 -7.24
CA PRO A 13 -13.34 16.11 -6.85
C PRO A 13 -13.92 15.69 -5.49
N ASP A 14 -14.55 14.51 -5.43
CA ASP A 14 -15.05 13.90 -4.19
C ASP A 14 -14.30 12.62 -3.81
N HIS A 15 -13.37 12.16 -4.64
CA HIS A 15 -12.59 10.95 -4.41
C HIS A 15 -11.09 11.25 -4.43
N LEU A 16 -10.40 11.02 -3.33
CA LEU A 16 -8.94 11.10 -3.24
C LEU A 16 -8.29 9.77 -3.67
N LEU A 17 -7.45 9.80 -4.71
CA LEU A 17 -6.57 8.68 -5.06
C LEU A 17 -5.13 9.02 -4.65
N VAL A 18 -4.63 8.36 -3.62
CA VAL A 18 -3.25 8.53 -3.13
C VAL A 18 -2.33 7.55 -3.87
N LEU A 19 -1.34 8.07 -4.60
CA LEU A 19 -0.30 7.30 -5.26
C LEU A 19 0.96 7.26 -4.40
N VAL A 20 1.46 6.07 -4.08
CA VAL A 20 2.58 5.87 -3.13
C VAL A 20 3.74 5.17 -3.81
N HIS A 21 4.86 5.88 -3.98
CA HIS A 21 6.04 5.40 -4.69
C HIS A 21 6.89 4.39 -3.90
N CYS A 22 7.83 3.74 -4.58
CA CYS A 22 8.72 2.72 -4.04
C CYS A 22 9.98 3.29 -3.36
N ILE A 23 10.89 2.40 -2.95
CA ILE A 23 12.21 2.73 -2.41
C ILE A 23 13.00 3.61 -3.39
N TRP A 24 13.74 4.60 -2.88
CA TRP A 24 14.54 5.55 -3.68
C TRP A 24 13.81 6.38 -4.75
N ALA A 25 12.49 6.22 -4.88
CA ALA A 25 11.71 6.97 -5.84
C ALA A 25 11.26 8.32 -5.29
N SER A 26 10.60 9.07 -6.17
CA SER A 26 9.90 10.31 -5.87
C SER A 26 8.51 10.24 -6.52
N PRO A 27 7.64 11.25 -6.32
CA PRO A 27 6.35 11.32 -7.03
C PRO A 27 6.45 11.22 -8.55
N SER A 28 7.60 11.56 -9.15
CA SER A 28 7.75 11.62 -10.61
C SER A 28 7.52 10.27 -11.31
N VAL A 29 7.69 9.15 -10.61
CA VAL A 29 7.42 7.81 -11.16
C VAL A 29 5.95 7.61 -11.51
N TRP A 30 5.06 8.43 -10.95
CA TRP A 30 3.63 8.36 -11.19
C TRP A 30 3.14 9.28 -12.31
N LEU A 31 3.99 10.11 -12.94
CA LEU A 31 3.56 11.11 -13.93
C LEU A 31 2.69 10.51 -15.04
N TYR A 32 3.12 9.39 -15.62
CA TYR A 32 2.35 8.71 -16.67
C TYR A 32 1.02 8.17 -16.14
N VAL A 33 1.03 7.51 -14.98
CA VAL A 33 -0.17 6.95 -14.36
C VAL A 33 -1.16 8.04 -13.99
N GLU A 34 -0.68 9.15 -13.45
CA GLU A 34 -1.52 10.30 -13.13
C GLU A 34 -2.20 10.86 -14.38
N ALA A 35 -1.44 11.08 -15.46
CA ALA A 35 -1.99 11.57 -16.73
C ALA A 35 -3.05 10.62 -17.31
N GLU A 36 -2.76 9.32 -17.33
CA GLU A 36 -3.67 8.33 -17.88
C GLU A 36 -4.91 8.13 -16.99
N MET A 37 -4.76 8.19 -15.67
CA MET A 37 -5.89 8.12 -14.75
C MET A 37 -6.78 9.35 -14.88
N LYS A 38 -6.22 10.57 -14.94
CA LYS A 38 -7.01 11.80 -15.21
C LYS A 38 -7.84 11.65 -16.47
N ARG A 39 -7.28 11.05 -17.54
CA ARG A 39 -7.98 10.80 -18.79
C ARG A 39 -9.10 9.76 -18.67
N ARG A 40 -8.92 8.71 -17.86
CA ARG A 40 -9.88 7.59 -17.76
C ARG A 40 -10.95 7.75 -16.71
N VAL A 41 -10.62 8.27 -15.54
CA VAL A 41 -11.55 8.37 -14.39
C VAL A 41 -12.15 9.77 -14.24
N GLY A 42 -11.67 10.74 -15.03
CA GLY A 42 -12.19 12.10 -15.07
C GLY A 42 -11.82 12.94 -13.87
N THR A 43 -12.49 14.08 -13.77
CA THR A 43 -12.25 15.18 -12.81
C THR A 43 -12.80 14.94 -11.40
N ARG A 44 -13.61 13.89 -11.21
CA ARG A 44 -14.13 13.49 -9.89
C ARG A 44 -13.03 12.98 -8.94
N PHE A 45 -11.87 12.63 -9.48
CA PHE A 45 -10.73 12.17 -8.71
C PHE A 45 -9.72 13.28 -8.48
N LEU A 46 -9.41 13.53 -7.21
CA LEU A 46 -8.19 14.21 -6.81
C LEU A 46 -7.08 13.17 -6.77
N ILE A 47 -6.27 13.12 -7.83
CA ILE A 47 -5.12 12.21 -7.91
C ILE A 47 -3.92 12.90 -7.27
N TYR A 48 -3.34 12.27 -6.26
CA TYR A 48 -2.29 12.85 -5.44
C TYR A 48 -1.11 11.90 -5.31
N ALA A 49 0.01 12.22 -5.96
CA ALA A 49 1.27 11.49 -5.80
C ALA A 49 2.03 11.98 -4.55
N SER A 50 2.08 11.12 -3.53
CA SER A 50 2.68 11.44 -2.23
C SER A 50 4.18 11.72 -2.36
N SER A 51 4.67 12.79 -1.73
CA SER A 51 6.08 13.18 -1.70
C SER A 51 6.76 12.94 -0.36
N SER A 52 5.97 12.57 0.67
CA SER A 52 6.37 12.39 2.08
C SER A 52 7.59 11.49 2.29
N ASN A 53 7.88 10.58 1.36
CA ASN A 53 8.94 9.59 1.48
C ASN A 53 9.99 9.63 0.36
N THR A 54 10.14 10.76 -0.33
CA THR A 54 11.08 10.90 -1.46
C THR A 54 12.53 10.49 -1.13
N SER A 55 13.15 9.75 -2.04
CA SER A 55 14.57 9.36 -2.02
C SER A 55 14.98 8.59 -0.76
N THR A 56 15.99 9.07 -0.04
CA THR A 56 16.57 8.41 1.15
C THR A 56 15.63 8.41 2.36
N LYS A 57 14.55 9.21 2.35
CA LYS A 57 13.53 9.17 3.41
C LYS A 57 12.87 7.79 3.54
N THR A 58 12.89 6.99 2.47
CA THR A 58 12.42 5.60 2.46
C THR A 58 13.19 4.65 3.38
N PHE A 59 14.35 5.05 3.92
CA PHE A 59 15.24 4.22 4.74
C PHE A 59 14.96 4.28 6.25
N GLY A 60 14.19 5.28 6.68
CA GLY A 60 13.91 5.54 8.10
C GLY A 60 12.95 4.55 8.78
N GLY A 61 12.55 3.48 8.09
CA GLY A 61 11.56 2.51 8.56
C GLY A 61 10.18 2.71 7.93
N ILE A 62 9.50 1.61 7.69
CA ILE A 62 8.12 1.48 7.20
C ILE A 62 7.14 2.21 8.12
N ASP A 63 7.32 2.11 9.44
CA ASP A 63 6.49 2.80 10.43
C ASP A 63 6.67 4.32 10.36
N GLY A 64 7.91 4.80 10.28
CA GLY A 64 8.20 6.23 10.13
C GLY A 64 7.65 6.77 8.81
N ALA A 65 7.85 6.04 7.71
CA ALA A 65 7.32 6.39 6.39
C ALA A 65 5.79 6.38 6.35
N GLY A 66 5.15 5.40 6.98
CA GLY A 66 3.70 5.33 7.11
C GLY A 66 3.10 6.48 7.92
N LYS A 67 3.76 6.89 9.01
CA LYS A 67 3.33 8.07 9.80
C LYS A 67 3.42 9.36 8.99
N ARG A 68 4.51 9.57 8.24
CA ARG A 68 4.64 10.75 7.36
C ARG A 68 3.61 10.77 6.25
N LEU A 69 3.35 9.61 5.63
CA LEU A 69 2.32 9.48 4.60
C LEU A 69 0.93 9.77 5.18
N ALA A 70 0.62 9.23 6.36
CA ALA A 70 -0.66 9.52 7.03
C ALA A 70 -0.83 11.03 7.28
N GLU A 71 0.22 11.71 7.72
CA GLU A 71 0.18 13.15 7.94
C GLU A 71 -0.02 13.95 6.64
N GLU A 72 0.71 13.61 5.58
CA GLU A 72 0.52 14.21 4.26
C GLU A 72 -0.92 14.02 3.75
N VAL A 73 -1.49 12.82 3.91
CA VAL A 73 -2.89 12.54 3.55
C VAL A 73 -3.86 13.39 4.38
N ARG A 74 -3.68 13.53 5.70
CA ARG A 74 -4.53 14.40 6.52
C ARG A 74 -4.53 15.83 6.00
N GLN A 75 -3.36 16.36 5.64
CA GLN A 75 -3.24 17.71 5.12
C GLN A 75 -3.98 17.89 3.78
N VAL A 76 -3.90 16.89 2.89
CA VAL A 76 -4.67 16.90 1.63
C VAL A 76 -6.17 16.89 1.90
N VAL A 77 -6.64 16.03 2.81
CA VAL A 77 -8.06 15.94 3.16
C VAL A 77 -8.57 17.23 3.82
N GLN A 78 -7.80 17.82 4.73
CA GLN A 78 -8.18 19.07 5.39
C GLN A 78 -8.32 20.24 4.42
N LYS A 79 -7.49 20.29 3.36
CA LYS A 79 -7.51 21.32 2.32
C LYS A 79 -8.67 21.17 1.33
N SER A 80 -9.29 20.00 1.24
CA SER A 80 -10.36 19.73 0.28
C SER A 80 -11.61 19.17 0.95
N LYS A 81 -12.55 20.06 1.29
CA LYS A 81 -13.80 19.72 2.00
C LYS A 81 -14.80 18.90 1.17
N SER A 82 -14.60 18.84 -0.15
CA SER A 82 -15.46 18.07 -1.07
C SER A 82 -15.17 16.57 -1.04
N LEU A 83 -14.01 16.16 -0.53
CA LEU A 83 -13.61 14.76 -0.49
C LEU A 83 -14.53 13.96 0.44
N LYS A 84 -15.05 12.85 -0.09
CA LYS A 84 -15.90 11.88 0.60
C LYS A 84 -15.29 10.48 0.59
N LYS A 85 -14.51 10.17 -0.44
CA LYS A 85 -13.96 8.84 -0.71
C LYS A 85 -12.43 8.87 -0.78
N ILE A 86 -11.80 7.76 -0.42
CA ILE A 86 -10.35 7.58 -0.51
C ILE A 86 -9.97 6.24 -1.12
N SER A 87 -8.90 6.22 -1.90
CA SER A 87 -8.25 5.03 -2.41
C SER A 87 -6.74 5.17 -2.41
N PHE A 88 -6.06 4.05 -2.35
CA PHE A 88 -4.60 3.96 -2.42
C PHE A 88 -4.19 3.10 -3.60
N LEU A 89 -3.20 3.57 -4.35
CA LEU A 89 -2.43 2.77 -5.30
C LEU A 89 -0.95 2.89 -4.93
N ALA A 90 -0.34 1.78 -4.55
CA ALA A 90 1.01 1.78 -4.00
C ALA A 90 1.92 0.80 -4.72
N HIS A 91 3.16 1.20 -4.97
CA HIS A 91 4.15 0.39 -5.68
C HIS A 91 5.28 -0.09 -4.76
N SER A 92 5.57 -1.38 -4.81
CA SER A 92 6.66 -2.05 -4.09
C SER A 92 6.64 -1.71 -2.60
N LEU A 93 7.75 -1.24 -2.04
CA LEU A 93 7.86 -0.80 -0.64
C LEU A 93 6.79 0.23 -0.24
N GLY A 94 6.31 1.05 -1.18
CA GLY A 94 5.22 2.00 -0.96
C GLY A 94 3.94 1.35 -0.45
N GLY A 95 3.66 0.09 -0.81
CA GLY A 95 2.51 -0.64 -0.29
C GLY A 95 2.61 -0.95 1.20
N LEU A 96 3.81 -1.16 1.72
CA LEU A 96 4.02 -1.32 3.17
C LEU A 96 3.86 0.01 3.91
N PHE A 97 4.33 1.12 3.32
CA PHE A 97 4.09 2.46 3.85
C PHE A 97 2.60 2.77 3.89
N ALA A 98 1.87 2.46 2.82
CA ALA A 98 0.42 2.63 2.72
C ALA A 98 -0.31 1.78 3.76
N ARG A 99 0.04 0.50 3.93
CA ARG A 99 -0.55 -0.37 4.98
C ARG A 99 -0.39 0.22 6.37
N HIS A 100 0.78 0.78 6.68
CA HIS A 100 0.98 1.42 7.97
C HIS A 100 0.21 2.74 8.08
N ALA A 101 0.18 3.54 7.02
CA ALA A 101 -0.53 4.82 6.99
C ALA A 101 -2.04 4.64 7.19
N VAL A 102 -2.67 3.67 6.52
CA VAL A 102 -4.12 3.44 6.69
C VAL A 102 -4.48 3.04 8.12
N ALA A 103 -3.64 2.28 8.80
CA ALA A 103 -3.84 1.95 10.22
C ALA A 103 -3.75 3.19 11.13
N VAL A 104 -2.84 4.12 10.82
CA VAL A 104 -2.70 5.41 11.54
C VAL A 104 -3.88 6.35 11.27
N LEU A 105 -4.47 6.27 10.07
CA LEU A 105 -5.59 7.09 9.63
C LEU A 105 -6.95 6.51 10.03
N TYR A 106 -6.99 5.28 10.52
CA TYR A 106 -8.21 4.55 10.77
C TYR A 106 -8.96 5.09 11.98
N SER A 107 -10.27 5.26 11.82
CA SER A 107 -11.19 5.49 12.92
C SER A 107 -12.37 4.54 12.79
N GLN A 108 -12.70 3.83 13.86
CA GLN A 108 -13.87 2.95 13.89
C GLN A 108 -15.15 3.76 13.69
N ALA A 109 -16.17 3.17 13.08
CA ALA A 109 -17.49 3.78 13.01
C ALA A 109 -18.09 3.80 14.42
N ASN A 110 -18.68 4.93 14.84
CA ASN A 110 -19.38 4.99 16.12
C ASN A 110 -20.70 4.20 16.04
N ASP A 111 -20.96 3.36 17.04
CA ASP A 111 -22.17 2.53 17.15
C ASP A 111 -23.49 3.35 17.12
N ASP A 112 -23.45 4.61 17.53
CA ASP A 112 -24.60 5.53 17.51
C ASP A 112 -25.05 5.93 16.09
N ALA A 113 -24.13 5.96 15.12
CA ALA A 113 -24.43 6.26 13.72
C ALA A 113 -24.91 5.02 12.95
N VAL A 114 -24.44 3.85 13.38
CA VAL A 114 -24.84 2.52 12.85
C VAL A 114 -26.31 2.25 13.14
N SER A 115 -26.77 2.58 14.34
CA SER A 115 -28.13 2.30 14.81
C SER A 115 -29.24 3.08 14.07
N LYS A 116 -28.89 4.16 13.35
CA LYS A 116 -29.87 5.04 12.68
C LYS A 116 -29.96 4.87 11.17
N SER A 117 -28.98 4.22 10.53
CA SER A 117 -28.86 4.24 9.06
C SER A 117 -29.19 2.92 8.38
N GLY A 118 -29.12 1.78 9.07
CA GLY A 118 -29.37 0.45 8.47
C GLY A 118 -28.43 0.08 7.32
N ASP A 119 -27.43 0.93 7.02
CA ASP A 119 -26.57 0.83 5.85
C ASP A 119 -25.26 0.13 6.21
N SER A 120 -25.02 -1.04 5.61
CA SER A 120 -23.83 -1.85 5.91
C SER A 120 -22.50 -1.15 5.54
N HIS A 121 -22.56 -0.10 4.71
CA HIS A 121 -21.41 0.74 4.39
C HIS A 121 -20.97 1.61 5.58
N ILE A 122 -21.88 1.97 6.48
CA ILE A 122 -21.60 2.80 7.66
C ILE A 122 -20.96 1.98 8.80
N LEU A 123 -21.08 0.65 8.78
CA LEU A 123 -20.37 -0.25 9.69
C LEU A 123 -18.85 -0.30 9.44
N ARG A 124 -18.39 0.13 8.26
CA ARG A 124 -16.98 0.09 7.89
C ARG A 124 -16.28 1.34 8.44
N GLY A 125 -15.19 1.17 9.16
CA GLY A 125 -14.43 2.30 9.70
C GLY A 125 -13.94 3.25 8.59
N ARG A 126 -13.57 4.47 8.98
CA ARG A 126 -13.14 5.53 8.07
C ARG A 126 -11.62 5.60 7.99
N ILE A 127 -11.11 6.16 6.89
CA ILE A 127 -9.69 6.44 6.71
C ILE A 127 -9.55 7.95 6.50
N ALA A 128 -8.91 8.64 7.46
CA ALA A 128 -8.84 10.10 7.48
C ALA A 128 -10.24 10.78 7.44
N GLY A 129 -11.25 10.14 8.01
CA GLY A 129 -12.65 10.59 7.94
C GLY A 129 -13.36 10.33 6.61
N LEU A 130 -12.67 9.76 5.61
CA LEU A 130 -13.23 9.45 4.30
C LEU A 130 -13.70 7.99 4.20
N GLU A 131 -14.65 7.71 3.32
CA GLU A 131 -15.07 6.37 2.92
C GLU A 131 -13.93 5.66 2.16
N PRO A 132 -13.37 4.56 2.69
CA PRO A 132 -12.38 3.78 1.95
C PRO A 132 -13.03 2.99 0.80
N ILE A 133 -12.46 3.06 -0.40
CA ILE A 133 -12.99 2.37 -1.60
C ILE A 133 -12.04 1.28 -2.09
N ASN A 134 -10.82 1.64 -2.51
CA ASN A 134 -9.83 0.71 -3.05
C ASN A 134 -8.49 0.81 -2.30
N PHE A 135 -7.91 -0.33 -1.96
CA PHE A 135 -6.52 -0.46 -1.55
C PHE A 135 -5.80 -1.38 -2.53
N ILE A 136 -4.96 -0.81 -3.39
CA ILE A 136 -4.30 -1.54 -4.48
C ILE A 136 -2.79 -1.48 -4.28
N THR A 137 -2.13 -2.61 -4.35
CA THR A 137 -0.67 -2.72 -4.32
C THR A 137 -0.12 -3.38 -5.57
N LEU A 138 1.03 -2.90 -6.03
CA LEU A 138 1.76 -3.41 -7.18
C LEU A 138 3.13 -3.89 -6.68
N ALA A 139 3.45 -5.18 -6.86
CA ALA A 139 4.73 -5.77 -6.50
C ALA A 139 5.20 -5.47 -5.06
N THR A 140 4.28 -5.39 -4.09
CA THR A 140 4.61 -5.05 -2.69
C THR A 140 5.10 -6.27 -1.91
N PRO A 141 6.24 -6.21 -1.19
CA PRO A 141 6.70 -7.33 -0.37
C PRO A 141 5.89 -7.46 0.93
N HIS A 142 4.62 -7.85 0.84
CA HIS A 142 3.68 -7.91 1.98
C HIS A 142 4.14 -8.80 3.15
N LEU A 143 4.91 -9.85 2.87
CA LEU A 143 5.44 -10.83 3.81
C LEU A 143 6.93 -10.60 4.14
N GLY A 144 7.49 -9.48 3.67
CA GLY A 144 8.93 -9.21 3.74
C GLY A 144 9.72 -10.00 2.69
N VAL A 145 11.03 -10.08 2.88
CA VAL A 145 11.97 -10.70 1.92
C VAL A 145 12.77 -11.85 2.54
N ARG A 146 12.30 -12.39 3.67
CA ARG A 146 12.97 -13.47 4.40
C ARG A 146 12.62 -14.84 3.80
N GLY A 147 13.63 -15.56 3.32
CA GLY A 147 13.56 -16.99 3.00
C GLY A 147 13.64 -17.35 1.51
N ARG A 148 14.44 -18.39 1.24
CA ARG A 148 14.67 -19.15 -0.02
C ARG A 148 14.49 -18.40 -1.35
N LYS A 149 15.61 -18.12 -2.02
CA LYS A 149 15.74 -17.76 -3.44
C LYS A 149 15.00 -16.47 -3.87
N GLN A 150 14.48 -15.67 -2.94
CA GLN A 150 13.75 -14.42 -3.23
C GLN A 150 14.66 -13.23 -3.52
N LEU A 151 15.97 -13.40 -3.40
CA LEU A 151 16.98 -12.48 -3.96
C LEU A 151 17.62 -13.15 -5.18
N PRO A 152 17.00 -13.09 -6.38
CA PRO A 152 17.59 -13.62 -7.60
C PRO A 152 18.89 -12.91 -8.03
N PHE A 153 19.29 -11.84 -7.34
CA PHE A 153 20.65 -11.28 -7.44
C PHE A 153 21.75 -12.23 -6.93
N LEU A 154 21.40 -13.30 -6.19
CA LEU A 154 22.36 -14.22 -5.55
C LEU A 154 22.24 -15.67 -6.05
N LEU A 155 21.73 -15.88 -7.27
CA LEU A 155 21.74 -17.17 -7.98
C LEU A 155 21.19 -18.38 -7.18
N GLY A 156 20.36 -18.13 -6.17
CA GLY A 156 19.79 -19.18 -5.33
C GLY A 156 20.80 -19.97 -4.48
N VAL A 157 21.94 -19.37 -4.14
CA VAL A 157 22.95 -19.97 -3.24
C VAL A 157 22.60 -19.64 -1.78
N PRO A 158 22.22 -20.64 -0.94
CA PRO A 158 21.75 -20.39 0.44
C PRO A 158 22.77 -19.70 1.35
N ILE A 159 24.05 -19.85 1.04
CA ILE A 159 25.16 -19.26 1.80
C ILE A 159 25.26 -17.75 1.56
N LEU A 160 25.03 -17.27 0.33
CA LEU A 160 25.01 -15.84 0.03
C LEU A 160 23.76 -15.15 0.57
N GLU A 161 22.61 -15.82 0.62
CA GLU A 161 21.40 -15.28 1.27
C GLU A 161 21.58 -15.13 2.79
N LYS A 162 22.31 -16.05 3.43
CA LYS A 162 22.73 -15.93 4.83
C LYS A 162 23.72 -14.79 5.06
N LEU A 163 24.51 -14.42 4.04
CA LEU A 163 25.41 -13.26 4.07
C LEU A 163 24.68 -11.94 3.78
N ALA A 164 23.60 -11.95 2.98
CA ALA A 164 22.83 -10.73 2.66
C ALA A 164 22.00 -10.21 3.85
N ALA A 165 21.47 -11.08 4.70
CA ALA A 165 20.70 -10.67 5.89
C ALA A 165 21.51 -9.82 6.91
N PRO A 166 22.80 -10.12 7.17
CA PRO A 166 23.70 -9.22 7.91
C PRO A 166 23.99 -7.88 7.22
N ILE A 167 23.92 -7.79 5.89
CA ILE A 167 24.39 -6.63 5.11
C ILE A 167 23.21 -5.72 4.66
N ALA A 168 21.98 -6.23 4.60
CA ALA A 168 20.78 -5.45 4.27
C ALA A 168 20.51 -4.23 5.19
N PRO A 169 20.80 -4.27 6.51
CA PRO A 169 20.75 -3.08 7.37
C PRO A 169 21.73 -1.99 6.92
N PHE A 170 22.85 -2.38 6.30
CA PHE A 170 23.93 -1.48 5.87
C PHE A 170 23.58 -0.66 4.61
N PHE A 171 22.64 -1.14 3.77
CA PHE A 171 22.28 -0.48 2.50
C PHE A 171 20.91 0.23 2.50
N ILE A 172 19.95 -0.19 3.34
CA ILE A 172 18.56 0.35 3.34
C ILE A 172 18.14 0.85 4.75
N GLY A 173 19.04 0.82 5.74
CA GLY A 173 18.78 1.30 7.09
C GLY A 173 17.70 0.50 7.83
N ARG A 174 16.88 1.18 8.62
CA ARG A 174 15.83 0.58 9.46
C ARG A 174 14.72 -0.10 8.63
N THR A 175 14.47 0.39 7.42
CA THR A 175 13.52 -0.27 6.51
C THR A 175 14.00 -1.66 6.12
N GLY A 176 15.33 -1.85 5.96
CA GLY A 176 15.92 -3.16 5.70
C GLY A 176 15.65 -4.14 6.84
N THR A 177 15.89 -3.74 8.09
CA THR A 177 15.66 -4.65 9.24
C THR A 177 14.20 -5.09 9.34
N GLN A 178 13.25 -4.19 9.04
CA GLN A 178 11.82 -4.52 9.02
C GLN A 178 11.44 -5.44 7.85
N LEU A 179 11.99 -5.22 6.65
CA LEU A 179 11.76 -6.08 5.48
C LEU A 179 12.28 -7.51 5.69
N PHE A 180 13.38 -7.67 6.44
CA PHE A 180 13.95 -8.97 6.77
C PHE A 180 13.38 -9.59 8.06
N LEU A 181 12.41 -8.92 8.70
CA LEU A 181 11.81 -9.35 9.97
C LEU A 181 12.86 -9.55 11.08
N THR A 182 13.89 -8.69 11.12
CA THR A 182 14.96 -8.69 12.14
C THR A 182 14.81 -7.55 13.14
N ASP A 183 13.73 -6.76 13.06
CA ASP A 183 13.44 -5.63 13.96
C ASP A 183 12.65 -6.03 15.23
N GLY A 184 12.44 -7.33 15.45
CA GLY A 184 11.73 -7.85 16.62
C GLY A 184 12.56 -7.76 17.92
N LYS A 185 11.85 -7.69 19.05
CA LYS A 185 12.37 -7.75 20.42
C LYS A 185 11.63 -8.85 21.21
N ALA A 186 12.11 -9.18 22.40
CA ALA A 186 11.55 -10.26 23.23
C ALA A 186 10.04 -10.11 23.50
N ASP A 187 9.58 -8.88 23.68
CA ASP A 187 8.20 -8.48 24.00
C ASP A 187 7.44 -7.92 22.79
N LYS A 188 8.12 -7.75 21.63
CA LYS A 188 7.58 -7.04 20.48
C LYS A 188 7.94 -7.74 19.17
N PRO A 189 6.98 -8.43 18.53
CA PRO A 189 7.27 -9.10 17.27
C PRO A 189 7.66 -8.11 16.15
N PRO A 190 8.36 -8.57 15.09
CA PRO A 190 8.72 -7.75 13.94
C PRO A 190 7.54 -6.94 13.37
N LEU A 191 7.80 -5.74 12.86
CA LEU A 191 6.73 -4.83 12.42
C LEU A 191 5.79 -5.47 11.38
N LEU A 192 6.33 -6.20 10.39
CA LEU A 192 5.49 -6.82 9.36
C LEU A 192 4.54 -7.89 9.91
N LEU A 193 4.96 -8.58 10.98
CA LEU A 193 4.09 -9.53 11.69
C LEU A 193 3.01 -8.79 12.47
N ARG A 194 3.35 -7.68 13.14
CA ARG A 194 2.37 -6.82 13.82
C ARG A 194 1.33 -6.25 12.85
N MET A 195 1.73 -5.92 11.62
CA MET A 195 0.83 -5.44 10.56
C MET A 195 -0.11 -6.53 10.00
N ALA A 196 0.00 -7.77 10.46
CA ALA A 196 -0.87 -8.89 10.10
C ALA A 196 -1.94 -9.18 11.17
N SER A 197 -2.08 -8.32 12.18
CA SER A 197 -3.09 -8.40 13.24
C SER A 197 -3.48 -7.01 13.71
N ASP A 198 -4.60 -6.90 14.42
CA ASP A 198 -4.88 -5.69 15.20
C ASP A 198 -4.09 -5.75 16.51
N CYS A 199 -3.30 -4.72 16.78
CA CYS A 199 -2.55 -4.57 18.02
C CYS A 199 -3.27 -3.59 18.96
N GLU A 200 -2.74 -3.43 20.17
CA GLU A 200 -3.18 -2.37 21.10
C GLU A 200 -2.99 -0.99 20.47
N ASP A 201 -1.81 -0.72 19.90
CA ASP A 201 -1.46 0.59 19.34
C ASP A 201 -2.24 0.96 18.07
N LEU A 202 -2.44 0.00 17.16
CA LEU A 202 -2.93 0.24 15.80
C LEU A 202 -3.74 -0.96 15.31
N LYS A 203 -4.85 -0.68 14.63
CA LYS A 203 -5.78 -1.69 14.09
C LYS A 203 -5.48 -1.96 12.60
N PHE A 204 -4.38 -2.65 12.31
CA PHE A 204 -3.92 -2.85 10.93
C PHE A 204 -4.87 -3.67 10.06
N LEU A 205 -5.45 -4.76 10.58
CA LEU A 205 -6.39 -5.59 9.84
C LEU A 205 -7.74 -4.90 9.72
N SER A 206 -8.25 -4.28 10.78
CA SER A 206 -9.50 -3.52 10.69
C SER A 206 -9.41 -2.37 9.69
N ALA A 207 -8.28 -1.64 9.69
CA ALA A 207 -8.06 -0.55 8.75
C ALA A 207 -8.02 -1.01 7.29
N LEU A 208 -7.37 -2.15 7.01
CA LEU A 208 -7.40 -2.75 5.67
C LEU A 208 -8.79 -3.29 5.34
N GLY A 209 -9.43 -4.00 6.27
CA GLY A 209 -10.77 -4.58 6.13
C GLY A 209 -11.85 -3.55 5.82
N ALA A 210 -11.66 -2.29 6.23
CA ALA A 210 -12.55 -1.20 5.90
C ALA A 210 -12.69 -0.94 4.38
N PHE A 211 -11.65 -1.19 3.58
CA PHE A 211 -11.70 -1.05 2.12
C PHE A 211 -12.49 -2.20 1.48
N PRO A 212 -13.63 -1.95 0.80
CA PRO A 212 -14.39 -2.99 0.11
C PRO A 212 -13.58 -3.75 -0.95
N CYS A 213 -12.66 -3.04 -1.61
CA CYS A 213 -11.82 -3.57 -2.67
C CYS A 213 -10.36 -3.54 -2.23
N ARG A 214 -9.76 -4.72 -2.08
CA ARG A 214 -8.34 -4.90 -1.79
C ARG A 214 -7.73 -5.76 -2.88
N ILE A 215 -6.79 -5.22 -3.65
CA ILE A 215 -6.19 -5.90 -4.80
C ILE A 215 -4.68 -5.89 -4.66
N VAL A 216 -4.06 -7.07 -4.81
CA VAL A 216 -2.61 -7.22 -4.89
C VAL A 216 -2.24 -7.67 -6.30
N TYR A 217 -1.39 -6.90 -6.97
CA TYR A 217 -0.78 -7.30 -8.23
C TYR A 217 0.65 -7.75 -7.96
N ALA A 218 0.98 -8.95 -8.42
CA ALA A 218 2.30 -9.52 -8.29
C ALA A 218 2.91 -9.75 -9.67
N ASN A 219 4.16 -9.35 -9.84
CA ASN A 219 4.92 -9.68 -11.04
C ASN A 219 5.28 -11.15 -11.01
N VAL A 220 4.94 -11.87 -12.08
CA VAL A 220 5.19 -13.32 -12.19
C VAL A 220 6.52 -13.62 -12.89
N SER A 221 7.09 -12.62 -13.57
CA SER A 221 8.39 -12.71 -14.25
C SER A 221 9.05 -11.35 -14.29
N TYR A 222 10.38 -11.33 -14.42
CA TYR A 222 11.22 -10.13 -14.56
C TYR A 222 11.25 -9.15 -13.36
N ASP A 223 10.68 -9.52 -12.22
CA ASP A 223 10.84 -8.81 -10.96
C ASP A 223 11.83 -9.56 -10.07
N TYR A 224 13.06 -9.03 -10.03
CA TYR A 224 14.16 -9.59 -9.27
C TYR A 224 14.26 -9.02 -7.85
N MET A 225 13.43 -8.04 -7.51
CA MET A 225 13.50 -7.34 -6.23
C MET A 225 12.43 -7.81 -5.26
N VAL A 226 11.25 -8.18 -5.77
CA VAL A 226 10.13 -8.63 -4.95
C VAL A 226 9.66 -10.01 -5.39
N GLY A 227 9.95 -11.00 -4.55
CA GLY A 227 9.54 -12.38 -4.80
C GLY A 227 8.02 -12.51 -4.97
N TRP A 228 7.60 -13.28 -5.97
CA TRP A 228 6.19 -13.51 -6.29
C TRP A 228 5.37 -14.01 -5.10
N ARG A 229 5.95 -14.84 -4.23
CA ARG A 229 5.32 -15.32 -2.98
C ARG A 229 4.86 -14.17 -2.09
N THR A 230 5.75 -13.20 -1.87
CA THR A 230 5.48 -12.09 -0.96
C THR A 230 4.54 -11.07 -1.58
N SER A 231 4.63 -10.83 -2.89
CA SER A 231 3.75 -9.88 -3.58
C SER A 231 2.35 -10.42 -3.85
N SER A 232 2.18 -11.75 -3.91
CA SER A 232 0.87 -12.39 -4.06
C SER A 232 0.25 -12.90 -2.76
N ILE A 233 0.96 -12.82 -1.63
CA ILE A 233 0.53 -13.34 -0.31
C ILE A 233 0.14 -14.83 -0.41
N ARG A 234 1.08 -15.66 -0.90
CA ARG A 234 0.85 -17.10 -1.11
C ARG A 234 1.82 -17.98 -0.35
N ARG A 235 1.42 -19.24 -0.12
CA ARG A 235 2.34 -20.33 0.24
C ARG A 235 3.12 -20.76 -1.00
N GLU A 236 4.31 -21.32 -0.78
CA GLU A 236 5.14 -21.81 -1.89
C GLU A 236 4.44 -22.94 -2.69
N THR A 237 3.67 -23.78 -2.01
CA THR A 237 2.86 -24.85 -2.62
C THR A 237 1.72 -24.34 -3.51
N GLU A 238 1.33 -23.07 -3.37
CA GLU A 238 0.26 -22.42 -4.16
C GLU A 238 0.84 -21.71 -5.41
N LEU A 239 2.17 -21.70 -5.58
CA LEU A 239 2.85 -21.10 -6.73
C LEU A 239 3.08 -22.17 -7.80
N PHE A 240 2.57 -21.92 -9.01
CA PHE A 240 2.84 -22.78 -10.16
C PHE A 240 4.27 -22.56 -10.70
N LYS A 241 4.81 -23.51 -11.47
CA LYS A 241 6.13 -23.38 -12.09
C LYS A 241 6.10 -22.32 -13.21
N VAL A 242 6.91 -21.27 -13.08
CA VAL A 242 6.97 -20.10 -14.00
C VAL A 242 7.25 -20.49 -15.47
N HIS A 243 8.02 -21.56 -15.71
CA HIS A 243 8.31 -22.06 -17.07
C HIS A 243 7.05 -22.44 -17.88
N LEU A 244 5.92 -22.72 -17.22
CA LEU A 244 4.65 -23.03 -17.88
C LEU A 244 3.88 -21.79 -18.34
N LEU A 245 4.19 -20.60 -17.80
CA LEU A 245 3.53 -19.35 -18.20
C LEU A 245 4.16 -18.68 -19.42
N ILE A 246 5.50 -18.63 -19.47
CA ILE A 246 6.24 -17.92 -20.51
C ILE A 246 5.94 -18.53 -21.89
N ARG A 247 5.65 -19.83 -21.94
CA ARG A 247 5.29 -20.54 -23.18
C ARG A 247 3.94 -20.13 -23.79
N ASN A 248 3.08 -19.44 -23.05
CA ASN A 248 1.71 -19.14 -23.46
C ASN A 248 1.39 -17.65 -23.64
N GLY A 249 2.37 -16.74 -23.47
CA GLY A 249 2.22 -15.31 -23.80
C GLY A 249 1.09 -14.54 -23.09
N LYS A 250 0.49 -15.11 -22.03
CA LYS A 250 -0.67 -14.53 -21.34
C LYS A 250 -0.24 -13.78 -20.08
N THR A 251 -0.50 -12.47 -20.05
CA THR A 251 -0.49 -11.66 -18.83
C THR A 251 -1.72 -12.05 -18.00
N PHE A 252 -1.53 -12.76 -16.90
CA PHE A 252 -2.64 -13.13 -16.02
C PHE A 252 -2.87 -12.06 -14.94
N THR A 253 -3.93 -11.30 -15.10
CA THR A 253 -4.55 -10.51 -14.03
C THR A 253 -5.27 -11.49 -13.10
N LEU A 254 -4.60 -11.96 -12.04
CA LEU A 254 -5.25 -12.77 -11.01
C LEU A 254 -6.03 -11.85 -10.07
N ARG A 255 -7.29 -11.62 -10.40
CA ARG A 255 -8.28 -10.98 -9.51
C ARG A 255 -8.75 -12.03 -8.51
N TRP A 256 -8.53 -11.84 -7.21
CA TRP A 256 -9.06 -12.75 -6.18
C TRP A 256 -9.62 -12.03 -4.96
N GLY A 257 -10.82 -12.52 -4.61
CA GLY A 257 -11.40 -12.84 -3.30
C GLY A 257 -10.90 -12.11 -2.05
N TYR A 258 -11.86 -11.60 -1.29
CA TYR A 258 -11.74 -11.05 0.05
C TYR A 258 -10.72 -11.81 0.91
N TRP A 259 -9.56 -11.20 1.10
CA TRP A 259 -8.70 -11.46 2.25
C TRP A 259 -9.02 -10.40 3.31
N ILE A 260 -9.39 -10.88 4.50
CA ILE A 260 -9.92 -10.17 5.68
C ILE A 260 -11.37 -9.71 5.52
#